data_AF-A0AAV3GUI9-F1
#
_entry.id   AF-A0AAV3GUI9-F1
#
_cell.length_a   1.000
_cell.length_b   1.000
_cell.length_c   1.000
_cell.angle_alpha   90.00
_cell.angle_beta   90.00
_cell.angle_gamma   90.00
#
_symmetry.space_group_name_H-M   'P 1'
#
loop_
_entity.id
_entity.type
_entity.pdbx_description
1 polymer ?
#
loop_
_entity_poly.entity_id
_entity_poly.type
_entity_poly.pdbx_seq_one_letter_code
_entity_poly.pdbx_strand_id
1 'polypeptide(L)' 'MKSDKYKNRKHTSWKTFREIIGSYLAVVVFLPLLYMAMTEQTRFIGVDTQYIAETGFLFIFILIFAFYKSFHTK' A
#
# COMPACT_ATOMS: atom_id res chain seq x y z
N MET A 1 -3.21 12.42 31.70
CA MET A 1 -1.81 12.47 31.19
C MET A 1 -1.29 11.17 30.55
N LYS A 2 -1.60 9.95 31.05
CA LYS A 2 -1.28 8.69 30.33
C LYS A 2 -2.10 8.48 29.04
N SER A 3 -3.34 8.98 29.01
CA SER A 3 -4.28 8.89 27.88
C SER A 3 -3.74 9.56 26.60
N ASP A 4 -3.23 10.79 26.72
CA ASP A 4 -2.85 11.61 25.55
C ASP A 4 -1.62 11.05 24.82
N LYS A 5 -0.67 10.49 25.59
CA LYS A 5 0.55 9.89 25.05
C LYS A 5 0.26 8.59 24.28
N TYR A 6 -0.71 7.80 24.74
CA TYR A 6 -1.15 6.59 24.04
C TYR A 6 -1.91 6.93 22.75
N LYS A 7 -2.78 7.94 22.79
CA LYS A 7 -3.53 8.42 21.64
C LYS A 7 -2.61 8.95 20.54
N ASN A 8 -1.58 9.72 20.89
CA ASN A 8 -0.59 10.24 19.94
C ASN A 8 0.25 9.12 19.30
N ARG A 9 0.69 8.12 20.08
CA ARG A 9 1.44 6.98 19.51
C ARG A 9 0.59 6.17 18.53
N LYS A 10 -0.67 5.87 18.89
CA LYS A 10 -1.59 5.16 18.00
C LYS A 10 -1.87 5.95 16.72
N HIS A 11 -1.98 7.28 16.81
CA HIS A 11 -2.12 8.15 15.65
C HIS A 11 -0.89 8.12 14.73
N THR A 12 0.32 8.21 15.29
CA THR A 12 1.57 8.11 14.51
C THR A 12 1.71 6.75 13.83
N SER A 13 1.47 5.66 14.56
CA SER A 13 1.45 4.30 14.00
C SER A 13 0.46 4.16 12.86
N TRP A 14 -0.77 4.65 13.02
CA TRP A 14 -1.79 4.57 11.97
C TRP A 14 -1.44 5.43 10.76
N LYS A 15 -0.81 6.59 10.97
CA LYS A 15 -0.30 7.43 9.89
C LYS A 15 0.77 6.69 9.09
N THR A 16 1.78 6.12 9.76
CA THR A 16 2.85 5.35 9.10
C THR A 16 2.29 4.14 8.34
N PHE A 17 1.32 3.44 8.92
CA PHE A 17 0.66 2.32 8.25
C PHE A 17 -0.02 2.78 6.95
N ARG A 18 -0.82 3.85 7.02
CA ARG A 18 -1.51 4.41 5.85
C ARG A 18 -0.55 4.92 4.78
N GLU A 19 0.58 5.51 5.17
CA GLU A 19 1.61 5.98 4.22
C GLU A 19 2.25 4.82 3.47
N ILE A 20 2.60 3.72 4.14
CA ILE A 20 3.18 2.54 3.50
C ILE A 20 2.18 1.90 2.52
N ILE A 21 0.94 1.68 2.97
CA ILE A 21 -0.10 1.08 2.12
C ILE A 21 -0.48 2.01 0.95
N GLY A 22 -0.64 3.30 1.21
CA GLY A 22 -0.96 4.29 0.19
C GLY A 22 0.14 4.40 -0.87
N SER A 23 1.41 4.36 -0.46
CA SER A 23 2.54 4.40 -1.39
C SER A 23 2.59 3.16 -2.27
N TYR A 24 2.36 1.97 -1.69
CA TYR A 24 2.28 0.73 -2.46
C TYR A 24 1.16 0.78 -3.50
N LEU A 25 -0.05 1.19 -3.08
CA LEU A 25 -1.19 1.31 -3.99
C LEU A 25 -0.94 2.36 -5.08
N ALA A 26 -0.26 3.46 -4.79
CA ALA A 26 0.11 4.44 -5.80
C ALA A 26 1.04 3.82 -6.87
N VAL A 27 2.03 3.03 -6.47
CA VAL A 27 2.94 2.39 -7.43
C VAL A 27 2.23 1.32 -8.25
N VAL A 28 1.38 0.51 -7.63
CA VAL A 28 0.76 -0.66 -8.26
C VAL A 28 -0.48 -0.31 -9.08
N VAL A 29 -1.21 0.74 -8.69
CA VAL A 29 -2.46 1.14 -9.34
C VAL A 29 -2.26 2.41 -10.16
N PHE A 30 -1.71 3.46 -9.53
CA PHE A 30 -1.63 4.77 -10.18
C PHE A 30 -0.54 4.82 -11.28
N LEU A 31 0.62 4.19 -11.06
CA LEU A 31 1.71 4.21 -12.05
C LEU A 31 1.33 3.49 -13.36
N PRO A 32 0.70 2.28 -13.35
CA PRO A 32 0.23 1.64 -14.57
C PRO A 32 -0.88 2.42 -15.26
N LEU A 33 -1.81 3.02 -14.49
CA LEU A 33 -2.86 3.89 -15.04
C LEU A 33 -2.26 5.13 -15.71
N LEU A 34 -1.27 5.76 -15.09
CA LEU A 34 -0.57 6.92 -15.66
C LEU A 34 0.22 6.52 -16.91
N TYR A 35 0.93 5.39 -16.88
CA TYR A 35 1.63 4.86 -18.05
C TYR A 35 0.66 4.61 -19.21
N MET A 36 -0.48 3.94 -18.97
CA MET A 36 -1.51 3.71 -20.00
C MET A 36 -2.09 5.02 -20.55
N ALA A 37 -2.36 6.00 -19.68
CA ALA A 37 -2.87 7.30 -20.10
C ALA A 37 -1.89 8.07 -20.99
N MET A 38 -0.58 7.89 -20.76
CA MET A 38 0.48 8.57 -21.51
C MET A 38 0.85 7.86 -22.82
N THR A 39 0.64 6.54 -22.93
CA THR A 39 1.06 5.74 -24.09
C THR A 39 -0.06 5.37 -25.06
N GLU A 40 -1.29 5.86 -24.85
CA GLU A 40 -2.50 5.49 -25.62
C GLU A 40 -2.73 3.97 -25.74
N GLN A 41 -2.09 3.16 -24.87
CA GLN A 41 -2.25 1.72 -24.82
C GLN A 41 -3.60 1.38 -24.15
N THR A 42 -4.67 1.45 -24.94
CA THR A 42 -6.06 1.09 -24.57
C THR A 42 -6.31 -0.42 -24.51
N ARG A 43 -5.25 -1.25 -24.49
CA ARG A 43 -5.40 -2.69 -24.41
C ARG A 43 -5.35 -3.15 -22.96
N PHE A 44 -6.52 -3.08 -22.32
CA PHE A 44 -6.92 -3.92 -21.18
C PHE A 44 -7.07 -5.41 -21.58
N ILE A 45 -6.27 -5.90 -22.55
CA ILE A 45 -6.35 -7.29 -23.01
C ILE A 45 -5.52 -8.12 -22.04
N GLY A 46 -6.19 -8.55 -20.97
CA GLY A 46 -5.64 -9.46 -19.98
C GLY A 46 -4.76 -8.74 -18.97
N VAL A 47 -5.37 -8.13 -17.95
CA VAL A 47 -4.69 -8.14 -16.65
C VAL A 47 -4.51 -9.63 -16.33
N ASP A 48 -3.30 -10.13 -16.55
CA ASP A 48 -3.01 -11.54 -16.44
C ASP A 48 -3.45 -12.00 -15.05
N THR A 49 -4.18 -13.12 -14.97
CA THR A 49 -4.60 -13.66 -13.69
C THR A 49 -3.37 -13.91 -12.80
N GLN A 50 -2.24 -14.23 -13.43
CA GLN A 50 -0.94 -14.31 -12.79
C GLN A 50 -0.47 -12.96 -12.22
N TYR A 51 -0.58 -11.87 -12.98
CA TYR A 51 -0.22 -10.52 -12.49
C TYR A 51 -1.08 -10.09 -11.29
N ILE A 52 -2.38 -10.36 -11.32
CA ILE A 52 -3.28 -10.08 -10.18
C ILE A 52 -2.89 -10.94 -8.96
N ALA A 53 -2.61 -12.22 -9.17
CA ALA A 53 -2.22 -13.13 -8.09
C ALA A 53 -0.88 -12.74 -7.46
N GLU A 54 0.15 -12.44 -8.28
CA GLU A 54 1.47 -12.00 -7.81
C GLU A 54 1.38 -10.67 -7.06
N THR A 55 0.66 -9.69 -7.61
CA THR A 55 0.45 -8.39 -6.97
C THR A 55 -0.35 -8.51 -5.68
N GLY A 56 -1.35 -9.39 -5.64
CA GLY A 56 -2.16 -9.67 -4.46
C GLY A 56 -1.36 -10.36 -3.35
N PHE A 57 -0.51 -11.34 -3.71
CA PHE A 57 0.37 -12.01 -2.77
C PHE A 57 1.39 -11.04 -2.17
N LEU A 58 2.06 -10.22 -3.00
CA LEU A 58 2.96 -9.17 -2.55
C LEU A 58 2.26 -8.16 -1.63
N PHE A 59 0.99 -7.83 -1.91
CA PHE A 59 0.22 -6.93 -1.06
C PHE A 59 0.01 -7.49 0.36
N ILE A 60 -0.17 -8.81 0.52
CA ILE A 60 -0.27 -9.45 1.84
C ILE A 60 1.05 -9.28 2.62
N PHE A 61 2.22 -9.47 1.98
CA PHE A 61 3.50 -9.23 2.65
C PHE A 61 3.68 -7.77 3.05
N ILE A 62 3.29 -6.84 2.17
CA ILE A 62 3.33 -5.40 2.45
C ILE A 62 2.42 -5.07 3.64
N LEU A 63 1.23 -5.66 3.74
CA LEU A 63 0.31 -5.47 4.87
C LEU A 63 0.93 -5.94 6.19
N ILE A 64 1.52 -7.14 6.20
CA ILE A 64 2.19 -7.70 7.39
C ILE A 64 3.37 -6.82 7.79
N PHE A 65 4.20 -6.41 6.83
CA PHE A 65 5.34 -5.54 7.06
C PHE A 65 4.92 -4.16 7.58
N ALA A 66 3.94 -3.53 6.94
CA ALA A 66 3.41 -2.22 7.34
C ALA A 66 2.83 -2.29 8.76
N PHE A 67 2.13 -3.38 9.10
CA PHE A 67 1.58 -3.59 10.43
C PHE A 67 2.69 -3.74 11.46
N TYR A 68 3.69 -4.59 11.21
CA TYR A 68 4.82 -4.80 12.11
C TYR A 68 5.61 -3.49 12.33
N LYS A 69 5.97 -2.79 11.25
CA LYS A 69 6.72 -1.54 11.33
C LYS A 69 5.95 -0.44 12.04
N SER A 70 4.63 -0.37 11.85
CA SER A 70 3.82 0.70 12.42
C SER A 70 3.47 0.48 13.89
N PHE A 71 3.25 -0.78 14.31
CA PHE A 71 2.70 -1.08 15.63
C PHE A 71 3.67 -1.80 16.58
N HIS A 72 4.69 -2.48 16.04
CA HIS A 72 5.66 -3.24 16.83
C HIS A 72 7.05 -2.61 16.88
N THR A 73 7.49 -1.89 15.85
CA THR A 73 8.71 -1.10 15.92
C THR A 73 8.42 0.18 16.71
N LYS A 74 8.90 0.25 17.95
CA LYS A 74 8.85 1.43 18.82
C LYS A 74 10.22 2.08 18.92
#